data_AF-A0A961WNE0-F1
#
_entry.id   AF-A0A961WNE0-F1
#
_cell.length_a   1.000
_cell.length_b   1.000
_cell.length_c   1.000
_cell.angle_alpha   90.00
_cell.angle_beta   90.00
_cell.angle_gamma   90.00
#
_symmetry.space_group_name_H-M   'P 1'
#
loop_
_entity.id
_entity.type
_entity.pdbx_description
1 polymer ?
#
loop_
_entity_poly.entity_id
_entity_poly.type
_entity_poly.pdbx_seq_one_letter_code
_entity_poly.pdbx_strand_id
1 'polypeptide(L)'
;MMQEHMLGNMRDHLRALEEMLAALAKGDSGEAGRVAEERLGLSSLDNHGAAHMAKVMPPEMAAIGTQMHQAASRFVTIAADADLAEGNEGAKAVYGALADITAACNACHAGYRIR
;
A
#
# COMPACT_ATOMS: atom_id res chain seq x y z
N MET A 1 -4.01 -0.11 -22.68
CA MET A 1 -2.71 0.61 -22.92
C MET A 1 -1.93 0.74 -21.60
N MET A 2 -0.62 1.09 -21.60
CA MET A 2 0.17 1.18 -20.34
C MET A 2 -0.39 2.18 -19.33
N GLN A 3 -0.87 3.32 -19.82
CA GLN A 3 -1.54 4.33 -19.01
C GLN A 3 -2.78 3.79 -18.31
N GLU A 4 -3.63 3.09 -19.06
CA GLU A 4 -4.86 2.47 -18.55
C GLU A 4 -4.56 1.41 -17.48
N HIS A 5 -3.52 0.60 -17.69
CA HIS A 5 -3.06 -0.38 -16.71
C HIS A 5 -2.61 0.31 -15.41
N MET A 6 -1.78 1.35 -15.52
CA MET A 6 -1.36 2.15 -14.36
C MET A 6 -2.56 2.76 -13.60
N LEU A 7 -3.50 3.39 -14.32
CA LEU A 7 -4.72 3.94 -13.72
C LEU A 7 -5.60 2.84 -13.07
N GLY A 8 -5.61 1.64 -13.65
CA GLY A 8 -6.24 0.45 -13.07
C GLY A 8 -5.62 0.10 -11.72
N ASN A 9 -4.29 -0.05 -11.67
CA ASN A 9 -3.57 -0.36 -10.43
C ASN A 9 -3.82 0.68 -9.34
N MET A 10 -3.78 1.98 -9.67
CA MET A 10 -4.04 3.03 -8.67
C MET A 10 -5.45 2.97 -8.07
N ARG A 11 -6.48 2.63 -8.86
CA ARG A 11 -7.84 2.42 -8.34
C ARG A 11 -7.93 1.18 -7.46
N ASP A 12 -7.23 0.12 -7.85
CA ASP A 12 -7.15 -1.10 -7.06
C ASP A 12 -6.48 -0.86 -5.71
N HIS A 13 -5.41 -0.08 -5.68
CA HIS A 13 -4.71 0.29 -4.44
C HIS A 13 -5.61 1.07 -3.48
N LEU A 14 -6.42 2.01 -3.98
CA LEU A 14 -7.40 2.73 -3.16
C LEU A 14 -8.45 1.79 -2.56
N ARG A 15 -8.90 0.80 -3.35
CA ARG A 15 -9.83 -0.22 -2.85
C ARG A 15 -9.20 -1.13 -1.81
N ALA A 16 -7.94 -1.49 -1.97
CA ALA A 16 -7.20 -2.24 -0.95
C ALA A 16 -7.10 -1.46 0.36
N LEU A 17 -6.81 -0.15 0.31
CA LEU A 17 -6.82 0.71 1.49
C LEU A 17 -8.19 0.77 2.18
N GLU A 18 -9.27 0.87 1.42
CA GLU A 18 -10.64 0.81 1.95
C GLU A 18 -10.90 -0.52 2.68
N GLU A 19 -10.53 -1.65 2.07
CA GLU A 19 -10.71 -2.98 2.66
C GLU A 19 -9.87 -3.17 3.93
N MET A 20 -8.62 -2.68 3.94
CA MET A 20 -7.77 -2.65 5.14
C MET A 20 -8.42 -1.85 6.28
N LEU A 21 -8.90 -0.64 5.99
CA LEU A 21 -9.58 0.21 6.98
C LEU A 21 -10.86 -0.46 7.50
N ALA A 22 -11.62 -1.13 6.63
CA ALA A 22 -12.83 -1.84 7.01
C ALA A 22 -12.54 -3.07 7.90
N ALA A 23 -11.43 -3.77 7.67
CA ALA A 23 -10.97 -4.86 8.53
C ALA A 23 -10.52 -4.34 9.90
N LEU A 24 -9.69 -3.29 9.93
CA LEU A 24 -9.26 -2.64 11.16
C LEU A 24 -10.43 -2.11 11.99
N ALA A 25 -11.46 -1.54 11.36
CA ALA A 25 -12.66 -1.05 12.04
C ALA A 25 -13.45 -2.18 12.76
N LYS A 26 -13.26 -3.44 12.33
CA LYS A 26 -13.84 -4.63 12.97
C LYS A 26 -12.91 -5.26 14.01
N GLY A 27 -11.71 -4.72 14.20
CA GLY A 27 -10.66 -5.30 15.04
C GLY A 27 -9.97 -6.51 14.40
N ASP A 28 -10.04 -6.65 13.07
CA ASP A 28 -9.41 -7.76 12.34
C ASP A 28 -8.11 -7.31 11.68
N SER A 29 -7.06 -7.15 12.50
CA SER A 29 -5.73 -6.74 12.06
C SER A 29 -5.08 -7.79 11.14
N GLY A 30 -5.43 -9.07 11.32
CA GLY A 30 -4.98 -10.18 10.47
C GLY A 30 -5.48 -10.04 9.04
N GLU A 31 -6.78 -9.81 8.85
CA GLU A 31 -7.36 -9.57 7.52
C GLU A 31 -6.81 -8.28 6.90
N ALA A 32 -6.64 -7.21 7.68
CA ALA A 32 -6.03 -5.98 7.20
C ALA A 32 -4.59 -6.23 6.68
N GLY A 33 -3.79 -6.99 7.42
CA GLY A 33 -2.44 -7.40 7.00
C GLY A 33 -2.45 -8.26 5.74
N ARG A 34 -3.38 -9.20 5.63
CA ARG A 34 -3.54 -10.05 4.44
C ARG A 34 -3.86 -9.24 3.19
N VAL A 35 -4.84 -8.34 3.26
CA VAL A 35 -5.19 -7.43 2.16
C VAL A 35 -3.99 -6.55 1.78
N ALA A 36 -3.29 -6.00 2.78
CA ALA A 36 -2.11 -5.19 2.54
C ALA A 36 -1.05 -5.96 1.74
N GLU A 37 -0.68 -7.19 2.14
CA GLU A 37 0.36 -7.95 1.44
C GLU A 37 -0.06 -8.39 0.03
N GLU A 38 -1.25 -8.95 -0.11
CA GLU A 38 -1.71 -9.53 -1.38
C GLU A 38 -1.95 -8.48 -2.45
N ARG A 39 -2.40 -7.27 -2.06
CA ARG A 39 -2.86 -6.23 -2.99
C ARG A 39 -2.01 -4.98 -3.03
N LEU A 40 -1.15 -4.77 -2.04
CA LEU A 40 -0.25 -3.62 -2.00
C LEU A 40 1.19 -4.01 -1.70
N GLY A 41 1.45 -5.13 -1.03
CA GLY A 41 2.78 -5.56 -0.59
C GLY A 41 3.67 -5.99 -1.75
N LEU A 42 4.90 -6.39 -1.43
CA LEU A 42 5.87 -6.88 -2.41
C LEU A 42 5.36 -8.11 -3.15
N SER A 43 4.53 -8.96 -2.53
CA SER A 43 3.90 -10.10 -3.20
C SER A 43 2.94 -9.71 -4.33
N SER A 44 2.48 -8.46 -4.37
CA SER A 44 1.56 -7.94 -5.40
C SER A 44 2.27 -7.45 -6.68
N LEU A 45 3.61 -7.36 -6.70
CA LEU A 45 4.37 -6.71 -7.77
C LEU A 45 4.11 -7.33 -9.16
N ASP A 46 4.02 -8.65 -9.24
CA ASP A 46 3.75 -9.35 -10.49
C ASP A 46 2.33 -9.09 -11.00
N ASN A 47 1.35 -9.06 -10.10
CA ASN A 47 -0.05 -8.72 -10.44
C ASN A 47 -0.18 -7.30 -10.96
N HIS A 48 0.66 -6.37 -10.47
CA HIS A 48 0.72 -5.00 -10.97
C HIS A 48 1.58 -4.84 -12.24
N GLY A 49 2.15 -5.92 -12.76
CA GLY A 49 3.04 -5.88 -13.91
C GLY A 49 4.25 -4.97 -13.70
N ALA A 50 4.79 -4.92 -12.48
CA ALA A 50 5.83 -3.96 -12.08
C ALA A 50 7.04 -3.97 -13.03
N ALA A 51 7.50 -5.16 -13.45
CA ALA A 51 8.61 -5.30 -14.40
C ALA A 51 8.32 -4.71 -15.79
N HIS A 52 7.06 -4.71 -16.23
CA HIS A 52 6.66 -4.08 -17.48
C HIS A 52 6.49 -2.58 -17.33
N MET A 53 5.85 -2.15 -16.24
CA MET A 53 5.61 -0.75 -15.93
C MET A 53 6.91 0.03 -15.70
N ALA A 54 7.90 -0.57 -15.03
CA ALA A 54 9.19 0.06 -14.75
C ALA A 54 9.94 0.52 -16.01
N LYS A 55 9.68 -0.09 -17.17
CA LYS A 55 10.31 0.28 -18.45
C LYS A 55 9.89 1.66 -18.97
N VAL A 56 8.75 2.16 -18.51
CA VAL A 56 8.14 3.41 -18.97
C VAL A 56 7.96 4.44 -17.85
N MET A 57 8.36 4.11 -16.62
CA MET A 57 8.35 5.04 -15.50
C MET A 57 9.68 5.79 -15.38
N PRO A 58 9.66 7.09 -15.04
CA PRO A 58 10.84 7.78 -14.52
C PRO A 58 11.40 7.05 -13.29
N PRO A 59 12.73 7.05 -13.07
CA PRO A 59 13.36 6.34 -11.95
C PRO A 59 12.77 6.70 -10.58
N GLU A 60 12.51 7.98 -10.34
CA GLU A 60 11.96 8.48 -9.06
C GLU A 60 10.50 8.06 -8.88
N MET A 61 9.72 8.01 -9.97
CA MET A 61 8.35 7.48 -9.95
C MET A 61 8.34 5.99 -9.59
N ALA A 62 9.24 5.21 -10.19
CA ALA A 62 9.38 3.79 -9.88
C ALA A 62 9.81 3.58 -8.41
N ALA A 63 10.74 4.39 -7.91
CA ALA A 63 11.19 4.33 -6.52
C ALA A 63 10.06 4.62 -5.53
N ILE A 64 9.21 5.62 -5.79
CA ILE A 64 8.03 5.91 -4.97
C ILE A 64 7.08 4.70 -4.95
N GLY A 65 6.82 4.09 -6.11
CA GLY A 65 5.99 2.88 -6.20
C GLY A 65 6.58 1.72 -5.40
N THR A 66 7.87 1.44 -5.54
CA THR A 66 8.56 0.41 -4.75
C THR A 66 8.48 0.69 -3.24
N GLN A 67 8.64 1.95 -2.82
CA GLN A 67 8.55 2.33 -1.42
C GLN A 67 7.14 2.07 -0.85
N MET A 68 6.09 2.37 -1.63
CA MET A 68 4.71 2.05 -1.25
C MET A 68 4.53 0.54 -1.02
N HIS A 69 5.02 -0.30 -1.95
CA HIS A 69 4.91 -1.75 -1.81
C HIS A 69 5.65 -2.28 -0.57
N GLN A 70 6.85 -1.75 -0.30
CA GLN A 70 7.60 -2.09 0.91
C GLN A 70 6.89 -1.63 2.19
N ALA A 71 6.24 -0.45 2.17
CA ALA A 71 5.48 0.05 3.31
C ALA A 71 4.27 -0.86 3.61
N ALA A 72 3.57 -1.32 2.58
CA ALA A 72 2.48 -2.28 2.72
C ALA A 72 2.95 -3.63 3.29
N SER A 73 4.10 -4.16 2.87
CA SER A 73 4.64 -5.38 3.48
C SER A 73 5.07 -5.18 4.94
N ARG A 74 5.60 -4.00 5.30
CA ARG A 74 5.89 -3.69 6.70
C ARG A 74 4.63 -3.56 7.56
N PHE A 75 3.54 -3.05 6.98
CA PHE A 75 2.26 -2.95 7.66
C PHE A 75 1.78 -4.30 8.20
N VAL A 76 2.04 -5.40 7.50
CA VAL A 76 1.65 -6.76 7.94
C VAL A 76 2.20 -7.09 9.32
N THR A 77 3.50 -6.86 9.53
CA THR A 77 4.14 -7.11 10.83
C THR A 77 3.63 -6.14 11.89
N ILE A 78 3.48 -4.85 11.55
CA ILE A 78 3.00 -3.83 12.48
C ILE A 78 1.56 -4.14 12.94
N ALA A 79 0.69 -4.57 12.03
CA ALA A 79 -0.68 -4.94 12.34
C ALA A 79 -0.74 -6.17 13.24
N ALA A 80 0.10 -7.17 13.01
CA ALA A 80 0.19 -8.36 13.87
C ALA A 80 0.71 -8.03 15.28
N ASP A 81 1.74 -7.17 15.38
CA ASP A 81 2.29 -6.75 16.66
C ASP A 81 1.33 -5.83 17.44
N ALA A 82 0.50 -5.05 16.73
CA ALA A 82 -0.46 -4.13 17.34
C ALA A 82 -1.52 -4.84 18.19
N ASP A 83 -1.90 -6.07 17.84
CA ASP A 83 -2.85 -6.88 18.61
C ASP A 83 -2.30 -7.30 19.99
N LEU A 84 -0.97 -7.27 20.15
CA LEU A 84 -0.27 -7.61 21.39
C LEU A 84 0.01 -6.38 22.28
N ALA A 85 -0.20 -5.17 21.75
CA ALA A 85 0.13 -3.93 22.44
C ALA A 85 -0.93 -3.53 23.48
N GLU A 86 -0.49 -2.99 24.62
CA GLU A 86 -1.39 -2.49 25.65
C GLU A 86 -1.94 -1.09 25.32
N GLY A 87 -3.16 -0.81 25.75
CA GLY A 87 -3.77 0.51 25.63
C GLY A 87 -3.99 0.92 24.17
N ASN A 88 -3.52 2.12 23.78
CA ASN A 88 -3.72 2.67 22.44
C ASN A 88 -2.46 2.61 21.56
N GLU A 89 -1.38 1.97 22.01
CA GLU A 89 -0.12 1.93 21.27
C GLU A 89 -0.23 1.14 19.97
N GLY A 90 -0.96 0.02 19.98
CA GLY A 90 -1.23 -0.76 18.75
C GLY A 90 -1.97 0.06 17.69
N ALA A 91 -3.01 0.79 18.10
CA ALA A 91 -3.74 1.68 17.20
C ALA A 91 -2.85 2.78 16.61
N LYS A 92 -2.00 3.42 17.42
CA LYS A 92 -1.04 4.43 16.93
C LYS A 92 -0.07 3.84 15.92
N ALA A 93 0.45 2.64 16.17
CA ALA A 93 1.38 1.97 15.27
C ALA A 93 0.72 1.65 13.92
N VAL A 94 -0.51 1.10 13.94
CA VAL A 94 -1.29 0.82 12.72
C VAL A 94 -1.57 2.09 11.93
N TYR A 95 -2.02 3.17 12.57
CA TYR A 95 -2.27 4.43 11.87
C TYR A 95 -0.98 5.06 11.33
N GLY A 96 0.15 4.92 12.03
CA GLY A 96 1.46 5.32 11.53
C GLY A 96 1.85 4.56 10.26
N ALA A 97 1.65 3.24 10.25
CA ALA A 97 1.94 2.42 9.06
C ALA A 97 1.02 2.76 7.87
N LEU A 98 -0.26 3.06 8.11
CA LEU A 98 -1.16 3.58 7.07
C LEU A 98 -0.71 4.95 6.53
N ALA A 99 -0.18 5.82 7.40
CA ALA A 99 0.39 7.09 6.98
C ALA A 99 1.60 6.89 6.05
N ASP A 100 2.48 5.92 6.34
CA ASP A 100 3.62 5.60 5.48
C ASP A 100 3.20 5.12 4.08
N ILE A 101 2.15 4.29 3.99
CA ILE A 101 1.61 3.83 2.70
C ILE A 101 1.03 5.02 1.92
N THR A 102 0.17 5.82 2.55
CA THR A 102 -0.53 6.93 1.89
C THR A 102 0.39 8.11 1.54
N ALA A 103 1.52 8.27 2.24
CA ALA A 103 2.54 9.25 1.89
C ALA A 103 3.11 9.03 0.47
N ALA A 104 3.28 7.77 0.05
CA ALA A 104 3.75 7.46 -1.29
C ALA A 104 2.72 7.84 -2.37
N CYS A 105 1.42 7.68 -2.09
CA CYS A 105 0.35 8.13 -2.98
C CYS A 105 0.44 9.65 -3.21
N ASN A 106 0.60 10.41 -2.13
CA ASN A 106 0.72 11.87 -2.19
C ASN A 106 2.00 12.31 -2.93
N ALA A 107 3.13 11.65 -2.68
CA ALA A 107 4.38 11.94 -3.38
C ALA A 107 4.26 11.72 -4.89
N CYS A 108 3.65 10.60 -5.31
CA CYS A 108 3.41 10.31 -6.72
C CYS A 108 2.48 11.34 -7.36
N HIS A 109 1.33 11.64 -6.72
CA HIS A 109 0.35 12.59 -7.25
C HIS A 109 0.82 14.04 -7.28
N ALA A 110 1.75 14.43 -6.39
CA ALA A 110 2.36 15.75 -6.40
C ALA A 110 3.41 15.91 -7.52
N GLY A 111 4.16 14.84 -7.82
CA GLY A 111 5.24 14.87 -8.81
C GLY A 111 4.82 14.50 -10.24
N TYR A 112 3.75 13.72 -10.41
CA TYR A 112 3.41 13.11 -11.68
C TYR A 112 1.93 13.23 -12.03
N ARG A 113 1.65 13.40 -13.33
CA ARG A 113 0.29 13.39 -13.86
C ARG A 113 0.20 12.45 -15.05
N ILE A 114 -0.49 11.34 -14.85
CA ILE A 114 -0.81 10.38 -15.90
C ILE A 114 -2.07 10.88 -16.61
N ARG A 115 -1.99 11.13 -17.92
CA ARG A 115 -3.07 11.64 -18.77
C ARG A 115 -3.44 10.64 -19.83
#